data_AF-A0A4S4NAL6-F1
#
_entry.id   AF-A0A4S4NAL6-F1
#
_cell.length_a   1.000
_cell.length_b   1.000
_cell.length_c   1.000
_cell.angle_alpha   90.00
_cell.angle_beta   90.00
_cell.angle_gamma   90.00
#
_symmetry.space_group_name_H-M   'P 1'
#
loop_
_entity.id
_entity.type
_entity.pdbx_description
1 polymer ?
#
loop_
_entity_poly.entity_id
_entity_poly.type
_entity_poly.pdbx_seq_one_letter_code
_entity_poly.pdbx_strand_id
1 'polypeptide(L)'
;MKAILERLDDIEAADLTVANMTDMPEEQGVYALYLKDPQRLVYIGKTDSEAGLKHRLTRHARKLIGRKNITAADVQFKAIRLYVFTAMDLEYALIQYHGGVSQVAWNNSGFGSNDPGKERDTTSYKPDHWDTQYPIDLDHVFVQFDPGDYSVDEVMGRLKTELPFLLRYQRPGRSRNSFHEDFERAKVTVAHRGATTRELLQLCMRALPHGWHATALPSHIIAYKDDRRRFPSGEEIARS
;
A
#
# COMPACT_ATOMS: atom_id res chain seq x y z
N MET A 1 -28.80 -10.76 -8.98
CA MET A 1 -28.22 -9.40 -8.96
C MET A 1 -28.97 -8.50 -7.99
N LYS A 2 -30.25 -8.15 -8.25
CA LYS A 2 -31.08 -7.32 -7.35
C LYS A 2 -31.10 -7.81 -5.89
N ALA A 3 -31.31 -9.11 -5.67
CA ALA A 3 -31.29 -9.68 -4.32
C ALA A 3 -29.93 -9.59 -3.59
N ILE A 4 -28.80 -9.55 -4.32
CA ILE A 4 -27.47 -9.37 -3.70
C ILE A 4 -27.27 -7.90 -3.31
N LEU A 5 -27.75 -6.98 -4.15
CA LEU A 5 -27.72 -5.53 -3.88
C LEU A 5 -28.57 -5.18 -2.67
N GLU A 6 -29.83 -5.63 -2.62
CA GLU A 6 -30.72 -5.44 -1.48
C GLU A 6 -30.10 -5.99 -0.18
N ARG A 7 -29.49 -7.18 -0.26
CA ARG A 7 -28.77 -7.75 0.89
C ARG A 7 -27.56 -6.93 1.32
N LEU A 8 -26.87 -6.29 0.38
CA LEU A 8 -25.72 -5.44 0.70
C LEU A 8 -26.18 -4.14 1.35
N ASP A 9 -27.33 -3.60 0.94
CA ASP A 9 -27.92 -2.42 1.54
C ASP A 9 -28.37 -2.69 2.99
N ASP A 10 -28.92 -3.88 3.27
CA ASP A 10 -29.38 -4.31 4.60
C ASP A 10 -28.26 -4.60 5.61
N ILE A 11 -27.02 -4.80 5.15
CA ILE A 11 -25.88 -5.10 6.04
C ILE A 11 -25.41 -3.82 6.74
N GLU A 12 -25.23 -3.89 8.05
CA GLU A 12 -24.57 -2.85 8.82
C GLU A 12 -23.09 -2.76 8.41
N ALA A 13 -22.64 -1.54 8.10
CA ALA A 13 -21.26 -1.33 7.68
C ALA A 13 -20.31 -1.36 8.89
N ALA A 14 -19.17 -2.03 8.73
CA ALA A 14 -18.12 -2.08 9.74
C ALA A 14 -16.89 -1.29 9.26
N ASP A 15 -16.08 -0.79 10.19
CA ASP A 15 -14.88 -0.04 9.85
C ASP A 15 -13.83 -0.94 9.17
N LEU A 16 -13.13 -0.43 8.15
CA LEU A 16 -12.12 -1.18 7.41
C LEU A 16 -10.80 -1.25 8.20
N THR A 17 -10.82 -1.96 9.32
CA THR A 17 -9.67 -2.18 10.20
C THR A 17 -9.20 -3.63 10.15
N VAL A 18 -7.92 -3.87 10.43
CA VAL A 18 -7.38 -5.24 10.53
C VAL A 18 -8.08 -6.03 11.64
N ALA A 19 -8.46 -5.37 12.74
CA ALA A 19 -9.18 -6.00 13.84
C ALA A 19 -10.52 -6.60 13.37
N ASN A 20 -11.32 -5.83 12.62
CA ASN A 20 -12.60 -6.29 12.05
C ASN A 20 -12.43 -7.41 11.01
N MET A 21 -11.21 -7.63 10.48
CA MET A 21 -10.93 -8.74 9.56
C MET A 21 -10.62 -10.07 10.27
N THR A 22 -10.44 -10.06 11.59
CA THR A 22 -10.04 -11.26 12.35
C THR A 22 -11.09 -12.37 12.21
N ASP A 23 -12.37 -11.99 12.31
CA ASP A 23 -13.52 -12.90 12.28
C ASP A 23 -14.15 -13.04 10.88
N MET A 24 -13.59 -12.36 9.89
CA MET A 24 -14.06 -12.45 8.50
C MET A 24 -13.74 -13.84 7.94
N PRO A 25 -14.69 -14.52 7.27
CA PRO A 25 -14.39 -15.80 6.63
C PRO A 25 -13.39 -15.64 5.48
N GLU A 26 -12.47 -16.59 5.35
CA GLU A 26 -11.55 -16.70 4.20
C GLU A 26 -12.26 -17.41 3.05
N GLU A 27 -13.33 -16.79 2.57
CA GLU A 27 -14.27 -17.38 1.61
C GLU A 27 -14.49 -16.46 0.42
N GLN A 28 -15.04 -17.01 -0.66
CA GLN A 28 -15.37 -16.21 -1.83
C GLN A 28 -16.58 -15.31 -1.58
N GLY A 29 -16.57 -14.12 -2.19
CA GLY A 29 -17.61 -13.13 -2.04
C GLY A 29 -17.37 -11.84 -2.80
N VAL A 30 -18.26 -10.89 -2.55
CA VAL A 30 -18.16 -9.50 -3.01
C VAL A 30 -18.17 -8.58 -1.80
N TYR A 31 -17.52 -7.43 -1.94
CA TYR A 31 -17.49 -6.40 -0.91
C TYR A 31 -17.54 -5.01 -1.53
N ALA A 32 -18.05 -4.07 -0.74
CA ALA A 32 -18.13 -2.67 -1.08
C ALA A 32 -17.46 -1.84 0.01
N LEU A 33 -16.73 -0.81 -0.38
CA LEU A 33 -16.10 0.16 0.53
C LEU A 33 -16.77 1.52 0.38
N TYR A 34 -16.95 2.18 1.52
CA TYR A 34 -17.61 3.47 1.62
C TYR A 34 -16.72 4.45 2.38
N LEU A 35 -16.63 5.69 1.89
CA LEU A 35 -16.21 6.81 2.75
C LEU A 35 -17.37 7.17 3.67
N LYS A 36 -17.09 7.55 4.92
CA LYS A 36 -18.12 7.92 5.91
C LYS A 36 -18.65 9.34 5.74
N ASP A 37 -17.80 10.29 5.33
CA ASP A 37 -18.16 11.71 5.27
C ASP A 37 -17.63 12.40 3.99
N PRO A 38 -18.51 12.75 3.03
CA PRO A 38 -19.90 12.32 2.96
C PRO A 38 -19.99 10.82 2.69
N GLN A 39 -21.06 10.18 3.14
CA GLN A 39 -21.25 8.75 2.94
C GLN A 39 -21.32 8.41 1.44
N ARG A 40 -20.34 7.69 0.92
CA ARG A 40 -20.24 7.41 -0.52
C ARG A 40 -19.58 6.08 -0.82
N LEU A 41 -20.20 5.31 -1.69
CA LEU A 41 -19.58 4.11 -2.28
C LEU A 41 -18.36 4.52 -3.11
N VAL A 42 -17.19 4.02 -2.73
CA VAL A 42 -15.93 4.34 -3.43
C VAL A 42 -15.30 3.15 -4.10
N TYR A 43 -15.55 1.92 -3.64
CA TYR A 43 -14.95 0.73 -4.23
C TYR A 43 -15.90 -0.46 -4.17
N ILE A 44 -15.95 -1.25 -5.23
CA ILE A 44 -16.51 -2.60 -5.23
C ILE A 44 -15.40 -3.54 -5.64
N GLY A 45 -15.23 -4.63 -4.90
CA GLY A 45 -14.30 -5.69 -5.24
C GLY A 45 -14.92 -7.07 -5.10
N LYS A 46 -14.29 -8.02 -5.76
CA LYS A 46 -14.54 -9.45 -5.59
C LYS A 46 -13.30 -10.18 -5.13
N THR A 47 -13.52 -11.37 -4.62
CA THR A 47 -12.49 -12.36 -4.35
C THR A 47 -12.44 -13.36 -5.50
N ASP A 48 -11.31 -14.01 -5.67
CA ASP A 48 -11.14 -15.15 -6.56
C ASP A 48 -11.02 -16.44 -5.71
N SER A 49 -10.77 -17.58 -6.36
CA SER A 49 -10.57 -18.86 -5.68
C SER A 49 -9.26 -18.97 -4.91
N GLU A 50 -8.32 -18.04 -5.09
CA GLU A 50 -7.00 -18.06 -4.48
C GLU A 50 -6.92 -17.16 -3.23
N ALA A 51 -7.78 -16.14 -3.14
CA ALA A 51 -7.78 -15.13 -2.09
C ALA A 51 -9.20 -14.74 -1.69
N GLY A 52 -9.62 -15.16 -0.49
CA GLY A 52 -10.94 -14.90 0.06
C GLY A 52 -11.12 -13.49 0.64
N LEU A 53 -12.31 -13.26 1.22
CA LEU A 53 -12.75 -11.94 1.70
C LEU A 53 -11.80 -11.39 2.75
N LYS A 54 -11.44 -12.20 3.76
CA LYS A 54 -10.52 -11.81 4.82
C LYS A 54 -9.18 -11.35 4.29
N HIS A 55 -8.50 -12.11 3.41
CA HIS A 55 -7.22 -11.71 2.85
C HIS A 55 -7.30 -10.41 2.03
N ARG A 56 -8.31 -10.28 1.15
CA ARG A 56 -8.47 -9.09 0.29
C ARG A 56 -8.78 -7.83 1.11
N LEU A 57 -9.73 -7.90 2.03
CA LEU A 57 -10.08 -6.76 2.88
C LEU A 57 -8.96 -6.40 3.85
N THR A 58 -8.22 -7.39 4.39
CA THR A 58 -7.02 -7.11 5.21
C THR A 58 -5.96 -6.35 4.44
N ARG A 59 -5.75 -6.69 3.15
CA ARG A 59 -4.83 -5.96 2.28
C ARG A 59 -5.26 -4.51 2.09
N HIS A 60 -6.55 -4.27 1.85
CA HIS A 60 -7.10 -2.92 1.71
C HIS A 60 -7.00 -2.11 3.01
N ALA A 61 -7.35 -2.72 4.15
CA ALA A 61 -7.18 -2.10 5.46
C ALA A 61 -5.73 -1.69 5.72
N ARG A 62 -4.76 -2.58 5.42
CA ARG A 62 -3.33 -2.27 5.53
C ARG A 62 -2.88 -1.18 4.56
N LYS A 63 -3.44 -1.13 3.34
CA LYS A 63 -3.10 -0.10 2.34
C LYS A 63 -3.44 1.32 2.80
N LEU A 64 -4.45 1.48 3.67
CA LEU A 64 -4.79 2.76 4.30
C LEU A 64 -3.78 3.18 5.37
N ILE A 65 -3.09 2.22 5.98
CA ILE A 65 -2.08 2.52 7.00
C ILE A 65 -0.90 3.22 6.34
N GLY A 66 -0.47 4.32 6.96
CA GLY A 66 0.65 5.13 6.48
C GLY A 66 0.37 5.90 5.19
N ARG A 67 -0.90 6.25 4.95
CA ARG A 67 -1.31 7.18 3.90
C ARG A 67 -1.61 8.56 4.48
N LYS A 68 -1.35 9.60 3.70
CA LYS A 68 -1.82 10.95 3.98
C LYS A 68 -3.28 11.09 3.55
N ASN A 69 -4.00 11.99 4.23
CA ASN A 69 -5.38 12.39 3.91
C ASN A 69 -6.46 11.30 4.04
N ILE A 70 -6.13 10.14 4.62
CA ILE A 70 -7.10 9.07 4.89
C ILE A 70 -6.62 8.19 6.04
N THR A 71 -7.58 7.69 6.81
CA THR A 71 -7.38 6.76 7.91
C THR A 71 -8.38 5.60 7.79
N ALA A 72 -8.14 4.52 8.53
CA ALA A 72 -9.08 3.41 8.60
C ALA A 72 -10.44 3.82 9.20
N ALA A 73 -10.48 4.90 9.99
CA ALA A 73 -11.71 5.42 10.56
C ALA A 73 -12.60 6.11 9.51
N ASP A 74 -12.04 6.52 8.37
CA ASP A 74 -12.79 7.21 7.29
C ASP A 74 -13.50 6.22 6.36
N VAL A 75 -13.14 4.94 6.42
CA VAL A 75 -13.57 3.91 5.47
C VAL A 75 -14.32 2.79 6.18
N GLN A 76 -15.50 2.46 5.66
CA GLN A 76 -16.28 1.30 6.07
C GLN A 76 -16.39 0.29 4.93
N PHE A 77 -16.73 -0.94 5.28
CA PHE A 77 -16.99 -1.99 4.33
C PHE A 77 -18.28 -2.73 4.63
N LYS A 78 -18.84 -3.32 3.58
CA LYS A 78 -19.87 -4.36 3.64
C LYS A 78 -19.40 -5.54 2.79
N ALA A 79 -19.65 -6.77 3.22
CA ALA A 79 -19.21 -7.97 2.52
C ALA A 79 -20.26 -9.07 2.55
N ILE A 80 -20.40 -9.79 1.44
CA ILE A 80 -21.31 -10.93 1.29
C ILE A 80 -20.50 -12.12 0.79
N ARG A 81 -20.54 -13.22 1.55
CA ARG A 81 -20.06 -14.53 1.07
C ARG A 81 -20.97 -15.04 -0.03
N LEU A 82 -20.36 -15.56 -1.09
CA LEU A 82 -21.06 -16.19 -2.20
C LEU A 82 -20.70 -17.66 -2.29
N TYR A 83 -21.73 -18.51 -2.34
CA TYR A 83 -21.57 -19.91 -2.71
C TYR A 83 -21.64 -19.97 -4.23
N VAL A 84 -20.50 -20.24 -4.86
CA VAL A 84 -20.32 -20.15 -6.31
C VAL A 84 -21.24 -21.15 -7.02
N PHE A 85 -22.21 -20.65 -7.79
CA PHE A 85 -22.99 -21.47 -8.74
C PHE A 85 -23.24 -20.78 -10.09
N THR A 86 -22.68 -19.60 -10.40
CA THR A 86 -22.92 -18.95 -11.69
C THR A 86 -21.69 -18.22 -12.25
N ALA A 87 -21.53 -18.29 -13.57
CA ALA A 87 -20.54 -17.56 -14.37
C ALA A 87 -20.91 -16.07 -14.57
N MET A 88 -21.51 -15.42 -13.58
CA MET A 88 -21.84 -13.99 -13.65
C MET A 88 -20.71 -13.14 -13.06
N ASP A 89 -20.28 -12.12 -13.79
CA ASP A 89 -19.36 -11.11 -13.26
C ASP A 89 -20.12 -10.13 -12.34
N LEU A 90 -20.27 -10.54 -11.08
CA LEU A 90 -21.01 -9.79 -10.07
C LEU A 90 -20.38 -8.43 -9.76
N GLU A 91 -19.05 -8.30 -9.80
CA GLU A 91 -18.38 -7.02 -9.62
C GLU A 91 -18.78 -6.04 -10.71
N TYR A 92 -18.70 -6.47 -11.97
CA TYR A 92 -19.10 -5.63 -13.11
C TYR A 92 -20.57 -5.20 -12.99
N ALA A 93 -21.45 -6.13 -12.67
CA ALA A 93 -22.87 -5.87 -12.46
C ALA A 93 -23.15 -4.85 -11.35
N LEU A 94 -22.48 -4.96 -10.20
CA LEU A 94 -22.61 -4.03 -9.09
C LEU A 94 -22.11 -2.63 -9.47
N ILE A 95 -20.97 -2.54 -10.15
CA ILE A 95 -20.44 -1.25 -10.64
C ILE A 95 -21.44 -0.58 -11.59
N GLN A 96 -22.00 -1.33 -12.55
CA GLN A 96 -23.00 -0.78 -13.48
C GLN A 96 -24.27 -0.33 -12.77
N TYR A 97 -24.73 -1.09 -11.77
CA TYR A 97 -25.91 -0.72 -10.98
C TYR A 97 -25.75 0.63 -10.27
N HIS A 98 -24.56 0.91 -9.75
CA HIS A 98 -24.26 2.20 -9.09
C HIS A 98 -23.90 3.33 -10.07
N GLY A 99 -24.21 3.20 -11.36
CA GLY A 99 -23.99 4.24 -12.36
C GLY A 99 -22.62 4.18 -13.05
N GLY A 100 -21.89 3.08 -12.90
CA GLY A 100 -20.63 2.81 -13.59
C GLY A 100 -19.38 3.26 -12.85
N VAL A 101 -18.21 3.02 -13.46
CA VAL A 101 -16.88 3.28 -12.86
C VAL A 101 -16.70 4.76 -12.47
N SER A 102 -17.31 5.69 -13.20
CA SER A 102 -17.24 7.12 -12.88
C SER A 102 -17.89 7.49 -11.54
N GLN A 103 -18.82 6.67 -11.05
CA GLN A 103 -19.50 6.88 -9.77
C GLN A 103 -18.80 6.16 -8.60
N VAL A 104 -17.96 5.17 -8.90
CA VAL A 104 -17.23 4.37 -7.91
C VAL A 104 -15.74 4.70 -7.97
N ALA A 105 -15.38 5.82 -7.33
CA ALA A 105 -14.13 6.56 -7.58
C ALA A 105 -12.82 5.79 -7.42
N TRP A 106 -12.80 4.68 -6.67
CA TRP A 106 -11.59 3.88 -6.47
C TRP A 106 -11.48 2.68 -7.41
N ASN A 107 -12.55 2.31 -8.12
CA ASN A 107 -12.46 1.31 -9.18
C ASN A 107 -11.66 1.90 -10.35
N ASN A 108 -10.68 1.14 -10.85
CA ASN A 108 -9.74 1.55 -11.91
C ASN A 108 -8.86 2.79 -11.61
N SER A 109 -8.82 3.28 -10.37
CA SER A 109 -7.97 4.42 -9.99
C SER A 109 -6.61 4.03 -9.41
N GLY A 110 -6.34 2.73 -9.24
CA GLY A 110 -5.11 2.20 -8.64
C GLY A 110 -5.27 1.67 -7.20
N PHE A 111 -6.42 1.86 -6.56
CA PHE A 111 -6.67 1.36 -5.20
C PHE A 111 -6.48 -0.17 -5.09
N GLY A 112 -7.07 -0.94 -5.99
CA GLY A 112 -6.95 -2.41 -6.01
C GLY A 112 -5.69 -2.96 -6.67
N SER A 113 -4.80 -2.11 -7.18
CA SER A 113 -3.62 -2.54 -7.94
C SER A 113 -2.56 -3.20 -7.05
N ASN A 114 -1.98 -4.29 -7.56
CA ASN A 114 -0.77 -4.89 -6.99
C ASN A 114 0.49 -4.11 -7.40
N ASP A 115 1.60 -4.42 -6.73
CA ASP A 115 2.91 -3.89 -7.08
C ASP A 115 3.29 -4.25 -8.53
N PRO A 116 3.49 -3.26 -9.42
CA PRO A 116 3.75 -3.52 -10.82
C PRO A 116 5.20 -3.91 -11.15
N GLY A 117 6.10 -3.90 -10.16
CA GLY A 117 7.51 -4.23 -10.33
C GLY A 117 8.39 -3.07 -10.81
N LYS A 118 9.71 -3.29 -10.79
CA LYS A 118 10.76 -2.28 -11.04
C LYS A 118 10.67 -1.56 -12.38
N GLU A 119 10.20 -2.27 -13.42
CA GLU A 119 10.09 -1.70 -14.77
C GLU A 119 8.96 -0.68 -14.90
N ARG A 120 8.13 -0.54 -13.85
CA ARG A 120 7.01 0.40 -13.82
C ARG A 120 7.18 1.55 -12.82
N ASP A 121 8.34 1.67 -12.17
CA ASP A 121 8.62 2.75 -11.22
C ASP A 121 8.68 4.14 -11.89
N THR A 122 8.93 4.19 -13.20
CA THR A 122 8.96 5.42 -14.00
C THR A 122 7.57 5.85 -14.51
N THR A 123 6.52 5.11 -14.17
CA THR A 123 5.14 5.43 -14.58
C THR A 123 4.73 6.78 -13.99
N SER A 124 4.18 7.66 -14.83
CA SER A 124 3.56 8.89 -14.34
C SER A 124 2.18 8.58 -13.76
N TYR A 125 1.99 8.90 -12.49
CA TYR A 125 0.72 8.79 -11.79
C TYR A 125 -0.16 9.98 -12.19
N LYS A 126 -1.41 9.68 -12.59
CA LYS A 126 -2.37 10.73 -12.93
C LYS A 126 -2.80 11.50 -11.66
N PRO A 127 -3.27 12.76 -11.79
CA PRO A 127 -3.79 13.53 -10.65
C PRO A 127 -4.96 12.86 -9.93
N ASP A 128 -5.78 12.11 -10.66
CA ASP A 128 -6.94 11.37 -10.15
C ASP A 128 -6.60 9.94 -9.69
N HIS A 129 -5.34 9.53 -9.77
CA HIS A 129 -4.89 8.23 -9.30
C HIS A 129 -4.96 8.17 -7.76
N TRP A 130 -5.40 7.03 -7.21
CA TRP A 130 -5.61 6.87 -5.77
C TRP A 130 -4.34 7.17 -4.95
N ASP A 131 -3.19 6.62 -5.34
CA ASP A 131 -1.93 6.88 -4.65
C ASP A 131 -1.47 8.35 -4.76
N THR A 132 -1.93 9.12 -5.75
CA THR A 132 -1.65 10.57 -5.83
C THR A 132 -2.49 11.36 -4.83
N GLN A 133 -3.76 10.95 -4.63
CA GLN A 133 -4.67 11.57 -3.67
C GLN A 133 -4.33 11.20 -2.22
N TYR A 134 -3.88 9.96 -2.03
CA TYR A 134 -3.53 9.37 -0.73
C TYR A 134 -2.10 8.82 -0.77
N PRO A 135 -1.08 9.71 -0.88
CA PRO A 135 0.30 9.29 -0.96
C PRO A 135 0.78 8.70 0.37
N ILE A 136 1.86 7.93 0.33
CA ILE A 136 2.52 7.43 1.54
C ILE A 136 2.99 8.59 2.44
N ASP A 137 2.94 8.36 3.74
CA ASP A 137 3.48 9.29 4.73
C ASP A 137 4.91 8.90 5.10
N LEU A 138 5.86 9.81 4.90
CA LEU A 138 7.26 9.61 5.28
C LEU A 138 7.62 10.31 6.58
N ASP A 139 6.78 11.24 7.00
CA ASP A 139 7.04 12.17 8.10
C ASP A 139 6.41 11.66 9.42
N HIS A 140 5.95 10.40 9.41
CA HIS A 140 5.46 9.66 10.56
C HIS A 140 6.47 8.60 11.02
N VAL A 141 6.40 8.26 12.30
CA VAL A 141 7.26 7.27 12.95
C VAL A 141 6.57 5.89 12.94
N PHE A 142 6.81 5.11 11.89
CA PHE A 142 6.30 3.73 11.80
C PHE A 142 7.19 2.71 12.50
N VAL A 143 8.51 2.94 12.49
CA VAL A 143 9.51 1.98 12.97
C VAL A 143 10.35 2.65 14.04
N GLN A 144 10.33 2.09 15.25
CA GLN A 144 11.10 2.62 16.37
C GLN A 144 12.50 2.04 16.39
N PHE A 145 13.50 2.92 16.48
CA PHE A 145 14.89 2.58 16.74
C PHE A 145 15.33 3.19 18.06
N ASP A 146 16.13 2.44 18.80
CA ASP A 146 16.87 2.97 19.93
C ASP A 146 18.05 3.82 19.44
N PRO A 147 18.51 4.81 20.21
CA PRO A 147 19.74 5.49 19.90
C PRO A 147 20.92 4.50 19.91
N GLY A 148 21.74 4.52 18.88
CA GLY A 148 22.85 3.59 18.74
C GLY A 148 23.37 3.43 17.30
N ASP A 149 24.40 2.61 17.15
CA ASP A 149 25.02 2.31 15.87
C ASP A 149 24.40 1.07 15.23
N TYR A 150 24.06 1.19 13.94
CA TYR A 150 23.47 0.13 13.12
C TYR A 150 24.20 0.06 11.78
N SER A 151 24.20 -1.08 11.11
CA SER A 151 24.46 -1.07 9.66
C SER A 151 23.22 -0.68 8.87
N VAL A 152 23.47 -0.18 7.65
CA VAL A 152 22.39 0.26 6.76
C VAL A 152 21.47 -0.91 6.39
N ASP A 153 21.98 -2.13 6.25
CA ASP A 153 21.16 -3.33 6.03
C ASP A 153 20.19 -3.63 7.19
N GLU A 154 20.62 -3.44 8.44
CA GLU A 154 19.77 -3.61 9.62
C GLU A 154 18.61 -2.61 9.61
N VAL A 155 18.92 -1.32 9.37
CA VAL A 155 17.90 -0.26 9.31
C VAL A 155 16.94 -0.50 8.14
N MET A 156 17.47 -0.72 6.94
CA MET A 156 16.67 -0.93 5.71
C MET A 156 15.86 -2.22 5.76
N GLY A 157 16.37 -3.26 6.43
CA GLY A 157 15.67 -4.53 6.65
C GLY A 157 14.48 -4.37 7.57
N ARG A 158 14.64 -3.70 8.70
CA ARG A 158 13.54 -3.38 9.61
C ARG A 158 12.49 -2.50 8.95
N LEU A 159 12.91 -1.42 8.28
CA LEU A 159 12.01 -0.59 7.48
C LEU A 159 11.22 -1.42 6.47
N LYS A 160 11.88 -2.32 5.73
CA LYS A 160 11.19 -3.18 4.75
C LYS A 160 10.10 -4.05 5.38
N THR A 161 10.36 -4.60 6.56
CA THR A 161 9.45 -5.53 7.23
C THR A 161 8.31 -4.81 7.96
N GLU A 162 8.59 -3.65 8.56
CA GLU A 162 7.67 -2.98 9.48
C GLU A 162 6.88 -1.82 8.85
N LEU A 163 7.34 -1.26 7.71
CA LEU A 163 6.60 -0.20 7.03
C LEU A 163 5.25 -0.72 6.49
N PRO A 164 4.18 0.09 6.55
CA PRO A 164 2.86 -0.28 6.03
C PRO A 164 2.76 -0.17 4.50
N PHE A 165 3.81 0.32 3.85
CA PHE A 165 3.94 0.42 2.40
C PHE A 165 5.27 -0.18 1.95
N LEU A 166 5.36 -0.46 0.65
CA LEU A 166 6.52 -1.13 0.08
C LEU A 166 7.77 -0.25 0.21
N LEU A 167 8.85 -0.86 0.73
CA LEU A 167 10.21 -0.40 0.51
C LEU A 167 10.93 -1.38 -0.42
N ARG A 168 11.24 -0.90 -1.62
CA ARG A 168 12.03 -1.64 -2.60
C ARG A 168 13.44 -1.08 -2.62
N TYR A 169 14.41 -1.97 -2.68
CA TYR A 169 15.81 -1.59 -2.86
C TYR A 169 16.49 -2.54 -3.84
N GLN A 170 17.56 -2.07 -4.48
CA GLN A 170 18.40 -2.89 -5.34
C GLN A 170 19.04 -4.02 -4.53
N ARG A 171 18.88 -5.24 -5.03
CA ARG A 171 19.44 -6.46 -4.44
C ARG A 171 20.56 -6.98 -5.34
N PRO A 172 21.58 -7.64 -4.77
CA PRO A 172 22.53 -8.37 -5.60
C PRO A 172 21.81 -9.57 -6.24
N GLY A 173 22.20 -9.94 -7.46
CA GLY A 173 21.56 -11.03 -8.22
C GLY A 173 21.69 -12.43 -7.60
N ARG A 174 22.35 -12.56 -6.44
CA ARG A 174 22.65 -13.84 -5.78
C ARG A 174 21.48 -14.39 -4.96
N SER A 175 20.67 -13.53 -4.33
CA SER A 175 19.52 -13.98 -3.52
C SER A 175 18.45 -12.90 -3.39
N ARG A 176 17.18 -13.33 -3.29
CA ARG A 176 16.06 -12.43 -2.98
C ARG A 176 16.12 -11.88 -1.55
N ASN A 177 16.91 -12.44 -0.65
CA ASN A 177 16.97 -12.00 0.75
C ASN A 177 18.29 -11.28 1.11
N SER A 178 19.24 -11.18 0.18
CA SER A 178 20.52 -10.53 0.42
C SER A 178 20.45 -9.02 0.22
N PHE A 179 21.28 -8.29 0.97
CA PHE A 179 21.54 -6.87 0.78
C PHE A 179 22.70 -6.64 -0.18
N HIS A 180 22.78 -5.44 -0.74
CA HIS A 180 23.97 -5.04 -1.48
C HIS A 180 25.14 -4.86 -0.50
N GLU A 181 26.38 -5.17 -0.90
CA GLU A 181 27.53 -5.11 0.01
C GLU A 181 27.73 -3.73 0.65
N ASP A 182 27.45 -2.65 -0.11
CA ASP A 182 27.43 -1.29 0.42
C ASP A 182 26.54 -1.12 1.66
N PHE A 183 25.39 -1.80 1.72
CA PHE A 183 24.47 -1.71 2.87
C PHE A 183 25.06 -2.43 4.10
N GLU A 184 25.71 -3.57 3.88
CA GLU A 184 26.31 -4.37 4.95
C GLU A 184 27.56 -3.70 5.53
N ARG A 185 28.32 -2.98 4.69
CA ARG A 185 29.56 -2.29 5.10
C ARG A 185 29.31 -0.92 5.73
N ALA A 186 28.29 -0.19 5.29
CA ALA A 186 28.01 1.15 5.80
C ALA A 186 27.37 1.09 7.21
N LYS A 187 27.79 2.02 8.08
CA LYS A 187 27.29 2.18 9.44
C LYS A 187 26.65 3.55 9.61
N VAL A 188 25.61 3.61 10.43
CA VAL A 188 24.87 4.82 10.77
C VAL A 188 24.64 4.88 12.27
N THR A 189 24.62 6.09 12.82
CA THR A 189 24.23 6.33 14.21
C THR A 189 22.83 6.94 14.25
N VAL A 190 21.87 6.22 14.84
CA VAL A 190 20.55 6.77 15.16
C VAL A 190 20.71 7.60 16.43
N ALA A 191 20.50 8.91 16.33
CA ALA A 191 20.78 9.83 17.43
C ALA A 191 19.69 9.87 18.51
N HIS A 192 18.44 9.63 18.14
CA HIS A 192 17.29 9.69 19.05
C HIS A 192 16.18 8.71 18.63
N ARG A 193 15.29 8.40 19.59
CA ARG A 193 14.02 7.72 19.29
C ARG A 193 13.09 8.65 18.51
N GLY A 194 12.10 8.08 17.83
CA GLY A 194 11.11 8.89 17.12
C GLY A 194 11.57 9.47 15.79
N ALA A 195 12.64 8.94 15.19
CA ALA A 195 13.03 9.30 13.83
C ALA A 195 11.95 8.87 12.83
N THR A 196 11.55 9.78 11.96
CA THR A 196 10.60 9.52 10.87
C THR A 196 11.21 8.60 9.81
N THR A 197 10.36 8.03 8.97
CA THR A 197 10.82 7.21 7.82
C THR A 197 11.75 8.01 6.91
N ARG A 198 11.43 9.30 6.68
CA ARG A 198 12.26 10.21 5.89
C ARG A 198 13.66 10.36 6.50
N GLU A 199 13.74 10.66 7.80
CA GLU A 199 15.02 10.87 8.49
C GLU A 199 15.90 9.61 8.47
N LEU A 200 15.32 8.44 8.72
CA LEU A 200 16.05 7.16 8.69
C LEU A 200 16.61 6.86 7.29
N LEU A 201 15.83 7.11 6.23
CA LEU A 201 16.30 6.92 4.86
C LEU A 201 17.38 7.93 4.47
N GLN A 202 17.23 9.19 4.86
CA GLN A 202 18.25 10.21 4.63
C GLN A 202 19.56 9.86 5.35
N LEU A 203 19.46 9.37 6.60
CA LEU A 203 20.62 8.88 7.36
C LEU A 203 21.32 7.72 6.64
N CYS A 204 20.56 6.73 6.17
CA CYS A 204 21.10 5.60 5.42
C CYS A 204 21.76 6.04 4.10
N MET A 205 21.09 6.85 3.29
CA MET A 205 21.61 7.25 1.97
C MET A 205 22.90 8.06 2.09
N ARG A 206 23.03 8.93 3.09
CA ARG A 206 24.25 9.72 3.33
C ARG A 206 25.46 8.86 3.76
N ALA A 207 25.23 7.68 4.30
CA ALA A 207 26.30 6.77 4.72
C ALA A 207 26.78 5.81 3.62
N LEU A 208 26.01 5.69 2.54
CA LEU A 208 26.36 4.82 1.42
C LEU A 208 27.39 5.49 0.49
N PRO A 209 28.17 4.70 -0.30
CA PRO A 209 29.05 5.24 -1.33
C PRO A 209 28.29 6.00 -2.42
N HIS A 210 28.95 6.89 -3.16
CA HIS A 210 28.32 7.63 -4.26
C HIS A 210 27.59 6.72 -5.27
N GLY A 211 26.44 7.18 -5.75
CA GLY A 211 25.60 6.52 -6.75
C GLY A 211 24.26 6.01 -6.23
N TRP A 212 24.06 5.96 -4.92
CA TRP A 212 22.77 5.58 -4.32
C TRP A 212 21.81 6.76 -4.25
N HIS A 213 20.54 6.47 -4.47
CA HIS A 213 19.45 7.41 -4.17
C HIS A 213 18.25 6.65 -3.59
N ALA A 214 17.48 7.35 -2.76
CA ALA A 214 16.16 6.94 -2.34
C ALA A 214 15.12 7.93 -2.89
N THR A 215 14.04 7.39 -3.46
CA THR A 215 12.97 8.19 -4.05
C THR A 215 11.63 7.68 -3.53
N ALA A 216 10.79 8.60 -3.07
CA ALA A 216 9.43 8.34 -2.69
C ALA A 216 8.53 8.47 -3.92
N LEU A 217 7.94 7.37 -4.36
CA LEU A 217 6.80 7.39 -5.28
C LEU A 217 5.51 7.56 -4.46
N PRO A 218 4.38 7.94 -5.06
CA PRO A 218 3.15 8.17 -4.31
C PRO A 218 2.69 6.94 -3.53
N SER A 219 3.00 5.73 -4.04
CA SER A 219 2.58 4.45 -3.45
C SER A 219 3.62 3.74 -2.58
N HIS A 220 4.91 4.02 -2.77
CA HIS A 220 6.01 3.24 -2.18
C HIS A 220 7.36 3.95 -2.29
N ILE A 221 8.39 3.39 -1.66
CA ILE A 221 9.76 3.91 -1.74
C ILE A 221 10.62 2.97 -2.57
N ILE A 222 11.52 3.55 -3.36
CA ILE A 222 12.60 2.85 -4.06
C ILE A 222 13.96 3.35 -3.59
N ALA A 223 14.95 2.45 -3.54
CA ALA A 223 16.35 2.80 -3.33
C ALA A 223 17.25 2.04 -4.30
N TYR A 224 17.89 2.74 -5.23
CA TYR A 224 18.68 2.15 -6.31
C TYR A 224 20.07 2.79 -6.41
N LYS A 225 21.02 2.02 -6.95
CA LYS A 225 22.38 2.45 -7.23
C LYS A 225 22.56 2.67 -8.72
N ASP A 226 23.18 3.77 -9.09
CA ASP A 226 23.50 4.15 -10.48
C ASP A 226 22.30 4.16 -11.43
N ASP A 227 21.08 4.28 -10.88
CA ASP A 227 19.87 4.37 -11.68
C ASP A 227 19.67 5.81 -12.15
N ARG A 228 19.73 5.99 -13.48
CA ARG A 228 19.62 7.29 -14.14
C ARG A 228 18.22 7.55 -14.69
N ARG A 229 17.28 6.63 -14.48
CA ARG A 229 15.90 6.81 -14.95
C ARG A 229 15.27 7.99 -14.20
N ARG A 230 14.40 8.72 -14.89
CA ARG A 230 13.57 9.77 -14.27
C ARG A 230 12.33 9.12 -13.67
N PHE A 231 11.99 9.53 -12.46
CA PHE A 231 10.77 9.11 -11.75
C PHE A 231 9.80 10.31 -11.72
N PRO A 232 8.89 10.46 -12.72
CA PRO A 232 8.14 11.71 -12.91
C PRO A 232 7.21 12.07 -11.76
N SER A 233 6.70 11.05 -11.05
CA SER A 233 5.84 11.22 -9.87
C SER A 233 6.60 11.01 -8.56
N GLY A 234 7.93 10.90 -8.62
CA GLY A 234 8.78 10.65 -7.47
C GLY A 234 9.38 11.92 -6.87
N GLU A 235 9.51 11.94 -5.55
CA GLU A 235 10.27 12.93 -4.80
C GLU A 235 11.57 12.28 -4.30
N GLU A 236 12.73 12.87 -4.61
CA GLU A 236 14.00 12.37 -4.09
C GLU A 236 14.09 12.65 -2.59
N ILE A 237 14.30 11.60 -1.79
CA ILE A 237 14.44 11.69 -0.33
C ILE A 237 15.87 12.11 0.02
N ALA A 238 16.85 11.43 -0.59
CA ALA A 238 18.28 11.67 -0.43
C ALA A 238 19.09 10.91 -1.49
N ARG A 239 20.35 11.32 -1.62
CA ARG A 239 21.39 10.73 -2.46
C ARG A 239 22.71 10.72 -1.69
N SER A 240 23.53 9.70 -1.95
CA SER A 240 24.93 9.57 -1.49
C SER A 240 25.89 10.45 -2.27
#